data_AF-A0A3R9VQY0-F1
#
_entry.id   AF-A0A3R9VQY0-F1
#
_cell.length_a   1.000
_cell.length_b   1.000
_cell.length_c   1.000
_cell.angle_alpha   90.00
_cell.angle_beta   90.00
_cell.angle_gamma   90.00
#
_symmetry.space_group_name_H-M   'P 1'
#
loop_
_entity.id
_entity.type
_entity.pdbx_description
1 polymer ?
#
loop_
_entity_poly.entity_id
_entity_poly.type
_entity_poly.pdbx_seq_one_letter_code
_entity_poly.pdbx_strand_id
1 'polypeptide(L)' 'MPLKVQAAPHPIDRRPLATVPQLANHYGVPEATVRRWHHTQTCVGPLMFRVGKYLRARWDDVDRYDAELAGRRNAA' A
#
# COMPACT_ATOMS: atom_id res chain seq x y z
N MET A 1 -2.21 19.39 14.07
CA MET A 1 -3.34 19.01 13.19
C MET A 1 -3.01 17.66 12.53
N PRO A 2 -3.39 16.50 13.09
CA PRO A 2 -3.16 15.22 12.40
C PRO A 2 -4.21 15.02 11.29
N LEU A 3 -3.74 14.75 10.08
CA LEU A 3 -4.55 14.39 8.91
C LEU A 3 -5.43 13.18 9.24
N LYS A 4 -6.75 13.40 9.33
CA LYS A 4 -7.74 12.33 9.38
C LYS A 4 -7.77 11.66 8.00
N VAL A 5 -7.10 10.52 7.87
CA VAL A 5 -7.30 9.60 6.74
C VAL A 5 -8.74 9.08 6.86
N GLN A 6 -9.65 9.65 6.08
CA GLN A 6 -11.00 9.13 5.96
C GLN A 6 -10.97 7.92 5.03
N ALA A 7 -10.94 6.72 5.60
CA ALA A 7 -11.19 5.50 4.85
C ALA A 7 -12.68 5.44 4.50
N ALA A 8 -13.04 5.73 3.25
CA ALA A 8 -14.42 5.53 2.78
C ALA A 8 -14.84 4.05 2.94
N PRO A 9 -16.13 3.76 3.16
CA PRO A 9 -16.63 2.40 3.17
C PRO A 9 -16.58 1.84 1.75
N HIS A 10 -15.53 1.09 1.43
CA HIS A 10 -15.39 0.40 0.15
C HIS A 10 -16.29 -0.84 0.15
N PRO A 11 -16.99 -1.15 -0.96
CA PRO A 11 -17.75 -2.39 -1.09
C PRO A 11 -16.82 -3.55 -0.74
N ILE A 12 -17.29 -4.46 0.12
CA ILE A 12 -16.50 -5.60 0.60
C ILE A 12 -16.39 -6.63 -0.53
N ASP A 13 -15.66 -6.28 -1.58
CA ASP A 13 -15.10 -7.27 -2.47
C ASP A 13 -14.10 -8.05 -1.62
N ARG A 14 -14.41 -9.31 -1.28
CA ARG A 14 -13.69 -10.14 -0.30
C ARG A 14 -12.33 -10.60 -0.83
N ARG A 15 -11.57 -9.71 -1.48
CA ARG A 15 -10.22 -10.02 -1.91
C ARG A 15 -9.32 -10.14 -0.67
N PRO A 16 -8.47 -11.18 -0.62
CA PRO A 16 -7.51 -11.32 0.45
C PRO A 16 -6.57 -10.11 0.50
N LEU A 17 -6.19 -9.71 1.71
CA LEU A 17 -5.24 -8.61 1.92
C LEU A 17 -3.91 -8.91 1.23
N ALA A 18 -3.35 -7.88 0.58
CA ALA A 18 -2.08 -7.95 -0.09
C ALA A 18 -0.98 -8.36 0.90
N THR A 19 -0.21 -9.38 0.51
CA THR A 19 0.93 -9.87 1.29
C THR A 19 2.21 -9.17 0.87
N VAL A 20 3.25 -9.22 1.71
CA VAL A 20 4.60 -8.77 1.33
C VAL A 20 5.11 -9.43 0.04
N PRO A 21 5.06 -10.76 -0.13
CA PRO A 21 5.47 -11.39 -1.39
C PRO A 21 4.58 -11.00 -2.59
N GLN A 22 3.28 -10.79 -2.38
CA GLN A 22 2.41 -10.32 -3.45
C GLN A 22 2.76 -8.90 -3.90
N LEU A 23 3.06 -8.00 -2.97
CA LEU A 23 3.51 -6.65 -3.28
C LEU A 23 4.89 -6.65 -3.94
N ALA A 24 5.79 -7.52 -3.47
CA ALA A 24 7.10 -7.72 -4.08
C ALA A 24 6.97 -8.14 -5.55
N ASN A 25 6.13 -9.13 -5.82
CA ASN A 25 5.85 -9.59 -7.19
C ASN A 25 5.12 -8.54 -8.03
N HIS A 26 4.16 -7.82 -7.43
CA HIS A 26 3.38 -6.79 -8.11
C HIS A 26 4.27 -5.64 -8.60
N TYR A 27 5.19 -5.17 -7.76
CA TYR A 27 6.12 -4.09 -8.10
C TYR A 27 7.42 -4.57 -8.74
N GLY A 28 7.65 -5.89 -8.85
CA GLY A 28 8.89 -6.46 -9.38
C GLY A 28 10.13 -6.17 -8.51
N VAL A 29 9.95 -6.02 -7.20
CA VAL A 29 11.03 -5.69 -6.25
C VAL A 29 11.26 -6.79 -5.22
N PRO A 30 12.44 -6.89 -4.60
CA PRO A 30 12.66 -7.83 -3.50
C PRO A 30 11.74 -7.57 -2.29
N GLU A 31 11.34 -8.62 -1.57
CA GLU A 31 10.54 -8.48 -0.33
C GLU A 31 11.19 -7.57 0.73
N ALA A 32 12.53 -7.58 0.79
CA ALA A 32 13.29 -6.71 1.69
C ALA A 32 13.01 -5.22 1.40
N THR A 33 12.82 -4.86 0.14
CA THR A 33 12.47 -3.51 -0.29
C THR A 33 11.08 -3.14 0.20
N VAL A 34 10.10 -4.03 0.06
CA VAL A 34 8.74 -3.82 0.57
C VAL A 34 8.72 -3.65 2.10
N ARG A 35 9.51 -4.44 2.82
CA ARG A 35 9.67 -4.28 4.28
C ARG A 35 10.33 -2.95 4.63
N ARG A 36 11.33 -2.53 3.86
CA ARG A 36 11.99 -1.24 4.02
C ARG A 36 11.02 -0.08 3.79
N TRP A 37 10.15 -0.14 2.79
CA TRP A 37 9.12 0.87 2.52
C TRP A 37 8.24 1.13 3.74
N HIS A 38 7.76 0.08 4.42
CA HIS A 38 7.01 0.24 5.66
C HIS A 38 7.85 0.84 6.79
N HIS A 39 9.15 0.53 6.88
CA HIS A 39 10.02 1.15 7.88
C HIS A 39 10.30 2.64 7.58
N THR A 40 10.58 2.98 6.32
CA THR A 40 10.93 4.34 5.89
C THR A 40 9.71 5.19 5.58
N GLN A 41 8.51 4.63 5.65
CA GLN A 41 7.24 5.30 5.31
C GLN A 41 7.28 5.91 3.89
N THR A 42 7.81 5.13 2.94
CA THR A 42 7.90 5.50 1.52
C THR A 42 7.13 4.50 0.65
N CYS A 43 6.82 4.87 -0.60
CA CYS A 43 6.00 4.05 -1.50
C CYS A 43 4.64 3.70 -0.85
N VAL A 44 4.12 2.49 -1.08
CA VAL A 44 2.95 1.92 -0.40
C VAL A 44 3.17 1.64 1.09
N GLY A 45 4.38 1.82 1.61
CA GLY A 45 4.75 1.56 3.00
C GLY A 45 3.83 2.16 4.08
N PRO A 46 3.39 3.43 3.96
CA PRO A 46 2.46 4.06 4.90
C PRO A 46 1.05 3.45 4.91
N LEU A 47 0.67 2.73 3.85
CA LEU A 47 -0.64 2.09 3.70
C LEU A 47 -0.64 0.66 4.25
N MET A 48 0.55 0.12 4.55
CA MET A 48 0.70 -1.21 5.11
C MET A 48 0.46 -1.17 6.63
N PHE A 49 -0.22 -2.19 7.16
CA PHE A 49 -0.49 -2.36 8.58
C PHE A 49 -0.22 -3.79 9.04
N ARG A 50 0.01 -3.95 10.34
CA ARG A 50 0.31 -5.26 10.93
C ARG A 50 -0.97 -6.07 11.18
N VAL A 51 -0.95 -7.32 10.74
CA VAL A 51 -1.91 -8.37 11.11
C VAL A 51 -1.12 -9.48 11.79
N GLY A 52 -1.07 -9.41 13.13
CA GLY A 52 -0.14 -10.22 13.94
C GLY A 52 1.32 -9.91 13.58
N LYS A 53 2.11 -10.96 13.28
CA LYS A 53 3.50 -10.83 12.83
C LYS A 53 3.63 -10.36 11.37
N TYR A 54 2.56 -10.49 10.57
CA TYR A 54 2.61 -10.24 9.14
C TYR A 54 2.25 -8.80 8.80
N LEU A 55 2.89 -8.28 7.77
CA LEU A 55 2.57 -6.98 7.19
C LEU A 55 1.59 -7.18 6.04
N ARG A 56 0.52 -6.39 6.02
CA ARG A 56 -0.58 -6.49 5.05
C ARG A 56 -0.95 -5.12 4.53
N ALA A 57 -1.45 -5.05 3.30
CA ALA A 57 -2.07 -3.85 2.75
C ALA A 57 -3.41 -4.20 2.12
N ARG A 58 -4.27 -3.20 1.95
CA ARG A 58 -5.48 -3.34 1.15
C ARG A 58 -5.12 -3.05 -0.30
N TRP A 59 -5.58 -3.89 -1.22
CA TRP A 59 -5.35 -3.67 -2.66
C TRP A 59 -5.92 -2.34 -3.14
N ASP A 60 -7.10 -1.96 -2.64
CA ASP A 60 -7.73 -0.69 -2.99
C ASP A 60 -6.87 0.55 -2.64
N ASP A 61 -6.22 0.52 -1.46
CA ASP A 61 -5.33 1.61 -1.07
C ASP A 61 -4.06 1.65 -1.93
N VAL A 62 -3.56 0.47 -2.33
CA VAL A 62 -2.43 0.32 -3.26
C VAL A 62 -2.77 0.86 -4.64
N ASP A 63 -3.94 0.48 -5.19
CA ASP A 63 -4.43 0.95 -6.48
C ASP A 63 -4.63 2.48 -6.48
N ARG A 64 -5.17 3.03 -5.38
CA ARG A 64 -5.31 4.48 -5.20
C ARG A 64 -3.94 5.18 -5.19
N TYR A 65 -2.97 4.60 -4.49
CA TYR A 65 -1.62 5.14 -4.42
C TYR A 65 -0.94 5.19 -5.79
N ASP A 66 -1.09 4.13 -6.59
CA ASP A 66 -0.54 4.07 -7.94
C ASP A 66 -1.22 5.09 -8.88
N ALA A 67 -2.54 5.28 -8.75
CA ALA A 67 -3.26 6.32 -9.47
C ALA A 67 -2.77 7.73 -9.09
N GLU A 68 -2.54 7.99 -7.80
CA GLU A 68 -1.95 9.25 -7.33
C GLU A 68 -0.53 9.45 -7.87
N LEU A 69 0.31 8.41 -7.86
CA LEU A 69 1.67 8.47 -8.42
C LEU A 69 1.66 8.79 -9.92
N ALA A 70 0.78 8.15 -10.69
CA ALA A 70 0.60 8.43 -12.11
C ALA A 70 0.16 9.89 -12.34
N GLY A 71 -0.78 10.38 -11.52
CA GLY A 71 -1.24 11.78 -11.55
C GLY A 71 -0.11 12.78 -11.25
N ARG A 72 0.72 12.52 -10.23
CA ARG A 72 1.89 13.36 -9.89
C ARG A 72 2.89 13.44 -11.04
N ARG A 73 3.10 12.33 -11.77
CA ARG A 73 4.02 12.30 -12.91
C ARG A 73 3.52 13.11 -14.10
N ASN A 74 2.21 13.15 -14.34
CA ASN A 74 1.62 13.87 -15.47
C ASN A 74 1.46 15.37 -15.23
N ALA A 75 1.59 15.82 -13.98
CA ALA A 75 1.49 17.24 -13.59
C ALA A 75 2.84 17.98 -13.54
N ALA A 76 3.94 17.30 -13.91
CA ALA A 76 5.30 17.83 -13.99
C ALA A 76 5.75 17.91 -15.45
#